data_AF-A0A227J156-F1
#
_entry.id   AF-A0A227J156-F1
#
_cell.length_a   1.000
_cell.length_b   1.000
_cell.length_c   1.000
_cell.angle_alpha   90.00
_cell.angle_beta   90.00
_cell.angle_gamma   90.00
#
_symmetry.space_group_name_H-M   'P 1'
#
loop_
_entity.id
_entity.type
_entity.pdbx_description
1 polymer ?
#
loop_
_entity_poly.entity_id
_entity_poly.type
_entity_poly.pdbx_seq_one_letter_code
_entity_poly.pdbx_strand_id
1 'polypeptide(L)' 'GEQFQLPIVDDVDYETPGSFGTWCSERDLPCITLELPAISADLTIEKHLSAFIALLMHDPDL' A
#
# COMPACT_ATOMS: atom_id res chain seq x y z
N GLY A 1 -5.63 1.23 -4.80
CA GLY A 1 -6.42 2.11 -3.93
C GLY A 1 -7.84 1.58 -3.71
N GLU A 2 -8.57 1.24 -4.77
CA GLU A 2 -10.02 0.99 -4.75
C GLU A 2 -10.49 -0.03 -3.68
N GLN A 3 -9.80 -1.17 -3.53
CA GLN A 3 -10.13 -2.19 -2.52
C GLN A 3 -10.08 -1.65 -1.07
N PHE A 4 -9.20 -0.69 -0.80
CA PHE A 4 -9.07 -0.04 0.51
C PHE A 4 -9.82 1.29 0.60
N GLN A 5 -10.49 1.71 -0.49
CA GLN A 5 -11.18 2.99 -0.61
C GLN A 5 -10.27 4.20 -0.31
N LEU A 6 -8.99 4.09 -0.70
CA LEU A 6 -7.98 5.14 -0.53
C LEU A 6 -7.58 5.73 -1.90
N PRO A 7 -7.31 7.05 -1.95
CA PRO A 7 -6.79 7.68 -3.16
C PRO A 7 -5.43 7.08 -3.53
N ILE A 8 -5.16 7.00 -4.83
CA ILE A 8 -3.83 6.67 -5.34
C ILE A 8 -3.09 7.98 -5.53
N VAL A 9 -1.86 8.04 -5.03
CA VAL A 9 -0.93 9.15 -5.23
C VAL A 9 0.34 8.57 -5.86
N ASP A 10 0.91 9.28 -6.83
CA ASP A 10 2.09 8.80 -7.56
C ASP A 10 3.36 8.85 -6.72
N ASP A 11 3.50 9.88 -5.88
CA ASP A 11 4.58 10.01 -4.91
C ASP A 11 4.08 10.78 -3.68
N VAL A 12 4.78 10.62 -2.56
CA VAL A 12 4.59 11.45 -1.37
C VAL A 12 5.40 12.72 -1.61
N ASP A 13 4.80 13.90 -1.39
CA ASP A 13 5.25 15.25 -1.81
C ASP A 13 6.65 15.73 -1.33
N TYR A 14 7.54 14.86 -0.88
CA TYR A 14 8.92 15.16 -0.50
C TYR A 14 9.85 13.97 -0.73
N GLU A 15 11.09 14.26 -1.18
CA GLU A 15 12.12 13.24 -1.29
C GLU A 15 12.37 12.59 0.09
N THR A 16 12.44 11.26 0.11
CA THR A 16 12.76 10.48 1.32
C THR A 16 14.07 9.69 1.13
N PRO A 17 15.25 10.34 1.17
CA PRO A 17 16.52 9.66 0.96
C PRO A 17 16.70 8.47 1.92
N GLY A 18 17.05 7.31 1.36
CA GLY A 18 17.23 6.07 2.12
C GLY A 18 15.93 5.37 2.54
N SER A 19 14.76 5.84 2.08
CA SER A 19 13.51 5.12 2.28
C SER A 19 13.51 3.78 1.55
N PHE A 20 12.62 2.88 2.00
CA PHE A 20 12.47 1.58 1.35
C PHE A 20 12.02 1.73 -0.12
N GLY A 21 11.14 2.70 -0.42
CA GLY A 21 10.75 3.02 -1.79
C GLY A 21 11.94 3.46 -2.66
N THR A 22 12.79 4.35 -2.14
CA THR A 22 14.03 4.76 -2.83
C THR A 22 14.93 3.57 -3.11
N TRP A 23 15.17 2.71 -2.12
CA TRP A 23 16.02 1.52 -2.26
C TRP A 23 15.48 0.51 -3.30
N CYS A 24 14.16 0.34 -3.37
CA CYS A 24 13.50 -0.51 -4.38
C CYS A 24 13.60 0.07 -5.79
N SER A 25 13.39 1.38 -5.94
CA SER A 25 13.51 2.08 -7.23
C SER A 25 14.91 1.95 -7.83
N GLU A 26 15.96 2.06 -7.01
CA GLU A 26 17.36 1.84 -7.42
C GLU A 26 17.64 0.43 -7.98
N ARG A 27 16.72 -0.52 -7.81
CA ARG A 27 16.87 -1.94 -8.15
C ARG A 27 15.81 -2.43 -9.13
N ASP A 28 15.04 -1.53 -9.73
CA ASP A 28 13.92 -1.85 -10.61
C ASP A 28 12.88 -2.78 -9.96
N LEU A 29 12.70 -2.68 -8.64
CA LEU A 29 11.69 -3.45 -7.89
C LEU A 29 10.42 -2.61 -7.71
N PRO A 30 9.25 -3.05 -8.21
CA PRO A 30 7.99 -2.38 -7.92
C PRO A 30 7.72 -2.36 -6.40
N CYS A 31 7.50 -1.16 -5.86
CA CYS A 31 7.24 -0.97 -4.44
C CYS A 31 6.01 -0.07 -4.28
N ILE A 32 5.00 -0.56 -3.56
CA ILE A 32 3.77 0.16 -3.27
C ILE A 32 3.63 0.26 -1.76
N THR A 33 3.49 1.48 -1.25
CA THR A 33 3.17 1.71 0.16
C THR A 33 1.67 1.95 0.31
N LEU A 34 1.01 1.21 1.21
CA LEU A 34 -0.36 1.43 1.62
C LEU A 34 -0.36 2.07 3.02
N GLU A 35 -0.55 3.38 3.07
CA GLU A 35 -0.73 4.10 4.35
C GLU A 35 -2.21 4.08 4.75
N LEU A 36 -2.53 3.37 5.83
CA LEU A 36 -3.88 3.38 6.40
C LEU A 36 -4.13 4.70 7.15
N PRO A 37 -5.39 5.18 7.22
CA PRO A 37 -5.72 6.30 8.09
C PRO A 37 -5.47 5.95 9.56
N ALA A 38 -5.44 6.95 10.43
CA ALA A 38 -5.34 6.76 11.87
C ALA A 38 -6.64 6.15 12.45
N ILE A 39 -6.81 4.84 12.29
CA ILE A 39 -7.94 4.04 12.76
C ILE A 39 -7.47 2.92 13.70
N SER A 40 -8.36 2.46 14.58
CA SER A 40 -8.05 1.36 15.49
C SER A 40 -7.91 0.04 14.74
N ALA A 41 -7.18 -0.91 15.32
CA ALA A 41 -7.06 -2.26 14.76
C ALA A 41 -8.43 -2.96 14.59
N ASP A 42 -9.34 -2.74 15.54
CA ASP A 42 -10.71 -3.25 15.50
C ASP A 42 -11.45 -2.75 14.24
N LEU A 43 -11.44 -1.44 14.00
CA LEU A 43 -12.07 -0.85 12.82
C LEU A 43 -11.39 -1.26 11.51
N THR A 44 -10.06 -1.46 11.53
CA THR A 44 -9.32 -1.97 10.38
C THR A 44 -9.78 -3.37 9.99
N ILE A 45 -10.01 -4.25 10.98
CA ILE A 45 -10.52 -5.60 10.72
C ILE A 45 -11.93 -5.52 10.13
N GLU A 46 -12.83 -4.74 10.75
CA GLU A 46 -14.21 -4.60 10.27
C GLU A 46 -14.29 -4.06 8.84
N LYS A 47 -13.43 -3.09 8.47
CA LYS A 47 -13.51 -2.41 7.17
C LYS A 47 -12.64 -3.01 6.08
N HIS A 48 -11.50 -3.60 6.41
CA HIS A 48 -10.46 -3.91 5.42
C HIS A 48 -10.03 -5.37 5.39
N LEU A 49 -10.56 -6.25 6.26
CA LEU A 49 -10.18 -7.66 6.28
C LEU A 49 -10.33 -8.33 4.90
N SER A 50 -11.45 -8.08 4.21
CA SER A 50 -11.69 -8.64 2.87
C SER A 50 -10.67 -8.13 1.84
N ALA A 51 -10.28 -6.86 1.90
CA ALA A 51 -9.29 -6.27 1.01
C ALA A 51 -7.90 -6.89 1.22
N PHE A 52 -7.50 -7.14 2.47
CA PHE A 52 -6.26 -7.85 2.77
C PHE A 52 -6.28 -9.31 2.29
N ILE A 53 -7.39 -10.03 2.48
CA ILE A 53 -7.54 -11.40 1.95
C ILE A 53 -7.42 -11.39 0.42
N ALA A 54 -8.08 -10.45 -0.25
CA ALA A 54 -8.00 -10.30 -1.69
C ALA A 54 -6.56 -10.05 -2.15
N LEU A 55 -5.80 -9.21 -1.44
CA LEU A 55 -4.39 -8.96 -1.73
C LEU A 55 -3.52 -10.22 -1.59
N LEU A 56 -3.74 -11.03 -0.55
CA LEU A 56 -3.01 -12.29 -0.35
C LEU A 56 -3.31 -13.35 -1.41
N MET A 57 -4.47 -13.25 -2.06
CA MET A 57 -4.89 -14.14 -3.13
C MET A 57 -4.69 -13.53 -4.53
N HIS A 58 -4.21 -12.29 -4.61
CA HIS A 58 -4.02 -11.60 -5.86
C HIS A 58 -2.79 -12.14 -6.56
N ASP A 59 -2.97 -12.56 -7.80
CA ASP A 59 -1.88 -12.78 -8.74
C ASP A 59 -1.75 -11.52 -9.61
N PRO A 60 -0.67 -10.74 -9.49
CA PRO A 60 -0.48 -9.52 -10.27
C PRO A 60 -0.10 -9.80 -11.74
N ASP A 61 0.28 -11.04 -12.08
CA ASP A 61 0.74 -11.44 -13.42
C ASP A 61 -0.33 -12.18 -14.23
N LEU A 62 -1.51 -12.44 -13.63
CA LEU A 62 -2.71 -12.98 -14.30
C LEU A 62 -3.70 -11.87 -14.66
#